data_AF-A0A1A8EDH9-F1
#
_entry.id   AF-A0A1A8EDH9-F1
#
_cell.length_a   1.000
_cell.length_b   1.000
_cell.length_c   1.000
_cell.angle_alpha   90.00
_cell.angle_beta   90.00
_cell.angle_gamma   90.00
#
_symmetry.space_group_name_H-M   'P 1'
#
loop_
_entity.id
_entity.type
_entity.pdbx_description
1 polymer ?
#
loop_
_entity_poly.entity_id
_entity_poly.type
_entity_poly.pdbx_seq_one_letter_code
_entity_poly.pdbx_strand_id
1 'polypeptide(L)'
;MSPTMSQINDPKVAFAYLRPACVLLTKEPTVANVETLGEQLKEIHDASLQQLQEYVLFPLRFVLKVPQLKKEKLVQAVAEALSYVLEKTCVQSWDTLHDLFSELCLCLCSPTDPGKPADLSEELKSALLRCLDALLHAAYGDIVFKLYEPIMLPGLGAAVSLLLALGEKEKSREVQAAALRCLQSLILHCDCTQEHVIPSSDERCSVGSTMASFLPGIAMAVSRIITGNLRQGHAVTVRAIKVWAG
;
A
#
# COMPACT_ATOMS: atom_id res chain seq x y z
N MET A 1 26.02 9.91 17.32
CA MET A 1 24.91 9.36 18.11
C MET A 1 23.99 10.52 18.43
N SER A 2 22.90 10.67 17.68
CA SER A 2 21.89 11.70 17.95
C SER A 2 21.14 11.32 19.22
N PRO A 3 20.78 12.28 20.10
CA PRO A 3 20.06 11.98 21.31
C PRO A 3 18.68 11.44 20.93
N THR A 4 18.35 10.24 21.40
CA THR A 4 17.01 9.68 21.26
C THR A 4 16.06 10.61 22.00
N MET A 5 15.28 11.43 21.27
CA MET A 5 14.14 12.11 21.88
C MET A 5 13.24 11.02 22.46
N SER A 6 12.85 11.18 23.72
CA SER A 6 11.96 10.24 24.39
C SER A 6 10.60 10.30 23.71
N GLN A 7 10.29 9.31 22.87
CA GLN A 7 8.98 9.20 22.22
C GLN A 7 7.86 9.14 23.27
N ILE A 8 6.69 9.68 22.93
CA ILE A 8 5.50 9.66 23.78
C ILE A 8 4.95 8.24 23.84
N ASN A 9 5.10 7.61 25.02
CA ASN A 9 4.71 6.21 25.26
C ASN A 9 3.30 6.06 25.89
N ASP A 10 2.72 7.11 26.46
CA ASP A 10 1.37 7.06 27.02
C ASP A 10 0.32 7.37 25.94
N PRO A 11 -0.59 6.43 25.61
CA PRO A 11 -1.62 6.62 24.58
C PRO A 11 -2.54 7.83 24.84
N LYS A 12 -2.83 8.18 26.10
CA LYS A 12 -3.66 9.35 26.41
C LYS A 12 -2.93 10.65 26.13
N VAL A 13 -1.63 10.70 26.45
CA VAL A 13 -0.78 11.86 26.13
C VAL A 13 -0.58 11.96 24.62
N ALA A 14 -0.32 10.84 23.94
CA ALA A 14 -0.20 10.78 22.48
C ALA A 14 -1.51 11.24 21.80
N PHE A 15 -2.67 10.81 22.30
CA PHE A 15 -3.96 11.26 21.79
C PHE A 15 -4.15 12.77 21.96
N ALA A 16 -3.86 13.30 23.15
CA ALA A 16 -3.96 14.74 23.40
C ALA A 16 -3.02 15.55 22.50
N TYR A 17 -1.84 14.99 22.18
CA TYR A 17 -0.84 15.58 21.30
C TYR A 17 -1.24 15.57 19.81
N LEU A 18 -1.74 14.44 19.30
CA LEU A 18 -2.10 14.27 17.88
C LEU A 18 -3.47 14.88 17.52
N ARG A 19 -4.41 14.91 18.48
CA ARG A 19 -5.80 15.34 18.24
C ARG A 19 -5.91 16.70 17.54
N PRO A 20 -5.18 17.77 17.92
CA PRO A 20 -5.27 19.05 17.23
C PRO A 20 -4.96 18.95 15.73
N ALA A 21 -3.91 18.22 15.35
CA ALA A 21 -3.54 18.04 13.94
C ALA A 21 -4.55 17.17 13.18
N CYS A 22 -5.04 16.07 13.78
CA CYS A 22 -6.08 15.23 13.16
C CYS A 22 -7.40 16.00 12.92
N VAL A 23 -7.81 16.83 13.88
CA VAL A 23 -9.01 17.67 13.75
C VAL A 23 -8.80 18.76 12.71
N LEU A 24 -7.63 19.41 12.69
CA LEU A 24 -7.29 20.42 11.70
C LEU A 24 -7.27 19.84 10.29
N LEU A 25 -6.67 18.67 10.10
CA LEU A 25 -6.57 18.01 8.80
C LEU A 25 -7.95 17.66 8.21
N THR A 26 -8.89 17.22 9.06
CA THR A 26 -10.28 16.95 8.63
C THR A 26 -11.00 18.23 8.18
N LYS A 27 -10.71 19.37 8.80
CA LYS A 27 -11.32 20.67 8.46
C LYS A 27 -10.66 21.34 7.27
N GLU A 28 -9.34 21.27 7.22
CA GLU A 28 -8.47 21.96 6.27
C GLU A 28 -7.46 20.97 5.68
N PRO A 29 -7.87 20.18 4.67
CA PRO A 29 -7.03 19.18 4.03
C PRO A 29 -5.98 19.84 3.14
N THR A 30 -4.85 20.22 3.72
CA THR A 30 -3.71 20.86 3.04
C THR A 30 -2.44 20.04 3.21
N VAL A 31 -1.50 20.19 2.28
CA VAL A 31 -0.19 19.49 2.35
C VAL A 31 0.53 19.80 3.65
N ALA A 32 0.58 21.08 4.05
CA ALA A 32 1.22 21.51 5.29
C ALA A 32 0.61 20.85 6.54
N ASN A 33 -0.71 20.66 6.57
CA ASN A 33 -1.39 20.01 7.70
C ASN A 33 -1.09 18.49 7.75
N VAL A 34 -0.93 17.85 6.59
CA VAL A 34 -0.52 16.44 6.52
C VAL A 34 0.94 16.28 6.95
N GLU A 35 1.84 17.13 6.47
CA GLU A 35 3.26 17.13 6.85
C GLU A 35 3.43 17.39 8.35
N THR A 36 2.66 18.34 8.91
CA THR A 36 2.65 18.61 10.35
C THR A 36 2.24 17.37 11.15
N LEU A 37 1.18 16.68 10.72
CA LEU A 37 0.78 15.41 11.34
C LEU A 37 1.88 14.35 11.19
N GLY A 38 2.50 14.24 10.01
CA GLY A 38 3.61 13.33 9.73
C GLY A 38 4.81 13.53 10.66
N GLU A 39 5.21 14.78 10.92
CA GLU A 39 6.27 15.07 11.89
C GLU A 39 5.85 14.73 13.33
N GLN A 40 4.62 15.05 13.72
CA GLN A 40 4.11 14.70 15.05
C GLN A 40 4.06 13.19 15.29
N LEU A 41 3.76 12.40 14.26
CA LEU A 41 3.73 10.94 14.36
C LEU A 41 5.11 10.34 14.69
N LYS A 42 6.21 10.99 14.28
CA LYS A 42 7.58 10.54 14.59
C LYS A 42 7.94 10.62 16.07
N GLU A 43 7.24 11.48 16.80
CA GLU A 43 7.40 11.67 18.24
C GLU A 43 6.61 10.64 19.07
N ILE A 44 5.78 9.80 18.44
CA ILE A 44 4.95 8.81 19.12
C ILE A 44 5.60 7.42 19.06
N HIS A 45 5.56 6.69 20.15
CA HIS A 45 6.07 5.32 20.19
C HIS A 45 5.10 4.35 19.53
N ASP A 46 5.63 3.35 18.81
CA ASP A 46 4.88 2.39 18.00
C ASP A 46 3.71 1.74 18.77
N ALA A 47 3.92 1.33 20.02
CA ALA A 47 2.86 0.73 20.85
C ALA A 47 1.69 1.67 21.20
N SER A 48 1.97 2.97 21.34
CA SER A 48 0.93 3.99 21.58
C SER A 48 0.24 4.34 20.27
N LEU A 49 1.00 4.41 19.18
CA LEU A 49 0.47 4.62 17.83
C LEU A 49 -0.46 3.47 17.42
N GLN A 50 -0.15 2.22 17.76
CA GLN A 50 -1.01 1.06 17.53
C GLN A 50 -2.40 1.23 18.17
N GLN A 51 -2.46 1.76 19.39
CA GLN A 51 -3.73 2.00 20.09
C GLN A 51 -4.54 3.16 19.49
N LEU A 52 -3.87 4.07 18.76
CA LEU A 52 -4.48 5.22 18.11
C LEU A 52 -4.61 5.07 16.58
N GLN A 53 -4.27 3.89 16.04
CA GLN A 53 -4.14 3.66 14.60
C GLN A 53 -5.40 4.12 13.84
N GLU A 54 -6.58 3.60 14.20
CA GLU A 54 -7.85 3.96 13.54
C GLU A 54 -8.16 5.47 13.64
N TYR A 55 -7.80 6.10 14.75
CA TYR A 55 -8.02 7.53 14.94
C TYR A 55 -7.13 8.38 14.01
N VAL A 56 -5.87 8.00 13.85
CA VAL A 56 -4.90 8.69 12.97
C VAL A 56 -5.18 8.39 11.49
N LEU A 57 -5.59 7.17 11.16
CA LEU A 57 -5.94 6.78 9.80
C LEU A 57 -7.21 7.48 9.31
N PHE A 58 -8.16 7.81 10.19
CA PHE A 58 -9.42 8.46 9.83
C PHE A 58 -9.25 9.74 8.97
N PRO A 59 -8.52 10.79 9.41
CA PRO A 59 -8.38 12.01 8.62
C PRO A 59 -7.61 11.77 7.30
N LEU A 60 -6.65 10.84 7.28
CA LEU A 60 -5.91 10.49 6.07
C LEU A 60 -6.80 9.78 5.04
N ARG A 61 -7.60 8.79 5.48
CA ARG A 61 -8.63 8.11 4.67
C ARG A 61 -9.66 9.09 4.15
N PHE A 62 -10.07 10.06 4.96
CA PHE A 62 -11.04 11.08 4.55
C PHE A 62 -10.54 11.87 3.33
N VAL A 63 -9.28 12.29 3.32
CA VAL A 63 -8.69 12.99 2.15
C VAL A 63 -8.71 12.12 0.90
N LEU A 64 -8.38 10.83 1.03
CA LEU A 64 -8.42 9.89 -0.11
C LEU A 64 -9.84 9.60 -0.60
N LYS A 65 -10.88 9.67 0.23
CA LYS A 65 -12.26 9.36 -0.17
C LYS A 65 -12.98 10.50 -0.89
N VAL A 66 -12.58 11.75 -0.65
CA VAL A 66 -13.28 12.92 -1.22
C VAL A 66 -12.66 13.31 -2.56
N PRO A 67 -13.36 13.14 -3.71
CA PRO A 67 -12.77 13.38 -5.03
C PRO A 67 -12.22 14.80 -5.22
N GLN A 68 -12.87 15.81 -4.63
CA GLN A 68 -12.45 17.21 -4.71
C GLN A 68 -11.09 17.47 -4.04
N LEU A 69 -10.65 16.59 -3.15
CA LEU A 69 -9.40 16.70 -2.41
C LEU A 69 -8.24 15.95 -3.08
N LYS A 70 -8.49 15.20 -4.17
CA LYS A 70 -7.47 14.38 -4.86
C LYS A 70 -6.51 15.20 -5.73
N LYS A 71 -5.90 16.24 -5.18
CA LYS A 71 -4.76 16.94 -5.82
C LYS A 71 -3.50 16.11 -5.62
N GLU A 72 -2.71 15.90 -6.66
CA GLU A 72 -1.55 14.97 -6.62
C GLU A 72 -0.64 15.18 -5.40
N LYS A 73 -0.18 16.40 -5.15
CA LYS A 73 0.71 16.70 -4.01
C LYS A 73 0.08 16.37 -2.65
N LEU A 74 -1.23 16.57 -2.51
CA LEU A 74 -1.93 16.25 -1.26
C LEU A 74 -2.07 14.74 -1.10
N VAL A 75 -2.44 14.03 -2.17
CA VAL A 75 -2.53 12.56 -2.17
C VAL A 75 -1.15 11.95 -1.88
N GLN A 76 -0.08 12.50 -2.45
CA GLN A 76 1.28 12.07 -2.18
C GLN A 76 1.63 12.22 -0.69
N ALA A 77 1.45 13.41 -0.11
CA ALA A 77 1.73 13.64 1.31
C ALA A 77 0.91 12.71 2.21
N VAL A 78 -0.36 12.44 1.85
CA VAL A 78 -1.22 11.51 2.59
C VAL A 78 -0.72 10.07 2.46
N ALA A 79 -0.31 9.62 1.27
CA ALA A 79 0.23 8.28 1.05
C ALA A 79 1.53 8.07 1.84
N GLU A 80 2.39 9.07 1.92
CA GLU A 80 3.61 9.04 2.73
C GLU A 80 3.31 8.96 4.23
N ALA A 81 2.37 9.76 4.73
CA ALA A 81 1.94 9.72 6.13
C ALA A 81 1.24 8.38 6.48
N LEU A 82 0.40 7.85 5.59
CA LEU A 82 -0.22 6.53 5.74
C LEU A 82 0.85 5.42 5.78
N SER A 83 1.81 5.45 4.86
CA SER A 83 2.92 4.48 4.83
C SER A 83 3.66 4.46 6.16
N TYR A 84 3.96 5.64 6.73
CA TYR A 84 4.61 5.75 8.03
C TYR A 84 3.81 5.05 9.15
N VAL A 85 2.50 5.29 9.22
CA VAL A 85 1.63 4.65 10.23
C VAL A 85 1.60 3.14 10.03
N LEU A 86 1.41 2.68 8.79
CA LEU A 86 1.30 1.26 8.44
C LEU A 86 2.61 0.49 8.68
N GLU A 87 3.77 1.10 8.43
CA GLU A 87 5.08 0.48 8.71
C GLU A 87 5.35 0.30 10.22
N LYS A 88 4.57 0.96 11.09
CA LYS A 88 4.74 0.97 12.55
C LYS A 88 3.60 0.28 13.30
N THR A 89 2.56 -0.15 12.61
CA THR A 89 1.34 -0.68 13.22
C THR A 89 0.79 -1.85 12.43
N CYS A 90 0.05 -2.71 13.10
CA CYS A 90 -0.68 -3.84 12.55
C CYS A 90 -2.14 -3.43 12.29
N VAL A 91 -2.61 -3.58 11.06
CA VAL A 91 -4.04 -3.45 10.70
C VAL A 91 -4.76 -4.74 11.11
N GLN A 92 -5.77 -4.62 11.96
CA GLN A 92 -6.53 -5.75 12.50
C GLN A 92 -8.00 -5.77 12.04
N SER A 93 -8.45 -4.70 11.36
CA SER A 93 -9.81 -4.57 10.84
C SER A 93 -9.85 -4.87 9.35
N TRP A 94 -10.75 -5.78 8.95
CA TRP A 94 -11.04 -6.04 7.54
C TRP A 94 -11.51 -4.77 6.82
N ASP A 95 -12.39 -3.98 7.44
CA ASP A 95 -12.91 -2.76 6.83
C ASP A 95 -11.80 -1.74 6.56
N THR A 96 -10.82 -1.64 7.45
CA THR A 96 -9.66 -0.75 7.26
C THR A 96 -8.74 -1.26 6.16
N LEU A 97 -8.44 -2.56 6.13
CA LEU A 97 -7.64 -3.17 5.06
C LEU A 97 -8.31 -3.00 3.70
N HIS A 98 -9.57 -3.40 3.59
CA HIS A 98 -10.35 -3.36 2.36
C HIS A 98 -10.50 -1.93 1.81
N ASP A 99 -10.86 -0.98 2.68
CA ASP A 99 -11.03 0.42 2.29
C ASP A 99 -9.72 1.04 1.81
N LEU A 100 -8.62 0.86 2.55
CA LEU A 100 -7.33 1.42 2.16
C LEU A 100 -6.83 0.77 0.87
N PHE A 101 -6.95 -0.54 0.73
CA PHE A 101 -6.56 -1.26 -0.47
C PHE A 101 -7.31 -0.72 -1.70
N SER A 102 -8.63 -0.58 -1.58
CA SER A 102 -9.48 -0.07 -2.65
C SER A 102 -9.15 1.38 -3.00
N GLU A 103 -9.03 2.27 -2.02
CA GLU A 103 -8.73 3.68 -2.26
C GLU A 103 -7.34 3.91 -2.86
N LEU A 104 -6.33 3.15 -2.43
CA LEU A 104 -4.98 3.24 -2.99
C LEU A 104 -4.96 2.76 -4.45
N CYS A 105 -5.65 1.66 -4.76
CA CYS A 105 -5.82 1.19 -6.14
C CYS A 105 -6.57 2.22 -7.00
N LEU A 106 -7.63 2.83 -6.45
CA LEU A 106 -8.40 3.87 -7.14
C LEU A 106 -7.58 5.15 -7.38
N CYS A 107 -6.65 5.50 -6.49
CA CYS A 107 -5.74 6.62 -6.70
C CYS A 107 -4.71 6.33 -7.79
N LEU A 108 -4.35 5.07 -8.02
CA LEU A 108 -3.42 4.64 -9.06
C LEU A 108 -4.10 4.41 -10.43
N CYS A 109 -5.40 4.11 -10.45
CA CYS A 109 -6.11 3.78 -11.69
C CYS A 109 -6.68 5.00 -12.41
N SER A 110 -6.82 4.89 -13.72
CA SER A 110 -7.54 5.89 -14.51
C SER A 110 -9.02 5.90 -14.15
N PRO A 111 -9.65 7.08 -13.93
CA PRO A 111 -11.07 7.17 -13.59
C PRO A 111 -11.99 6.66 -14.70
N THR A 112 -11.49 6.57 -15.94
CA THR A 112 -12.26 6.08 -17.11
C THR A 112 -11.98 4.62 -17.44
N ASP A 113 -10.93 4.02 -16.87
CA ASP A 113 -10.52 2.63 -17.13
C ASP A 113 -9.79 2.07 -15.90
N PRO A 114 -10.52 1.45 -14.94
CA PRO A 114 -9.96 1.00 -13.66
C PRO A 114 -8.83 -0.03 -13.76
N GLY A 115 -8.69 -0.71 -14.91
CA GLY A 115 -7.60 -1.65 -15.16
C GLY A 115 -6.32 -1.01 -15.72
N LYS A 116 -6.34 0.31 -15.97
CA LYS A 116 -5.19 1.05 -16.50
C LYS A 116 -4.63 2.03 -15.48
N PRO A 117 -3.30 2.22 -15.44
CA PRO A 117 -2.70 3.26 -14.63
C PRO A 117 -3.15 4.66 -15.07
N ALA A 118 -3.36 5.55 -14.11
CA ALA A 118 -3.56 6.97 -14.37
C ALA A 118 -2.26 7.65 -14.84
N ASP A 119 -2.41 8.75 -15.58
CA ASP A 119 -1.30 9.62 -15.97
C ASP A 119 -0.93 10.56 -14.81
N LEU A 120 -0.20 10.00 -13.85
CA LEU A 120 0.27 10.68 -12.63
C LEU A 120 1.79 10.85 -12.64
N SER A 121 2.28 11.79 -11.85
CA SER A 121 3.72 11.92 -11.55
C SER A 121 4.35 10.61 -11.03
N GLU A 122 5.63 10.40 -11.35
CA GLU A 122 6.37 9.21 -10.92
C GLU A 122 6.50 9.15 -9.39
N GLU A 123 6.64 10.32 -8.75
CA GLU A 123 6.72 10.49 -7.31
C GLU A 123 5.42 10.05 -6.63
N LEU A 124 4.26 10.46 -7.16
CA LEU A 124 2.97 10.05 -6.62
C LEU A 124 2.73 8.55 -6.79
N LYS A 125 3.03 7.99 -7.98
CA LYS A 125 2.92 6.53 -8.21
C LYS A 125 3.77 5.76 -7.21
N SER A 126 5.01 6.22 -6.98
CA SER A 126 5.93 5.59 -6.04
C SER A 126 5.43 5.66 -4.60
N ALA A 127 4.90 6.81 -4.16
CA ALA A 127 4.32 6.97 -2.83
C ALA A 127 3.09 6.07 -2.61
N LEU A 128 2.20 5.98 -3.60
CA LEU A 128 1.01 5.12 -3.54
C LEU A 128 1.38 3.63 -3.53
N LEU A 129 2.33 3.20 -4.37
CA LEU A 129 2.82 1.82 -4.38
C LEU A 129 3.53 1.45 -3.07
N ARG A 130 4.33 2.35 -2.51
CA ARG A 130 4.93 2.15 -1.18
C ARG A 130 3.84 1.98 -0.12
N CYS A 131 2.82 2.82 -0.15
CA CYS A 131 1.71 2.75 0.79
C CYS A 131 0.92 1.44 0.67
N LEU A 132 0.72 0.96 -0.56
CA LEU A 132 0.06 -0.31 -0.83
C LEU A 132 0.89 -1.49 -0.31
N ASP A 133 2.19 -1.48 -0.56
CA ASP A 133 3.12 -2.48 -0.04
C ASP A 133 3.12 -2.50 1.51
N ALA A 134 3.20 -1.31 2.13
CA ALA A 134 3.12 -1.17 3.59
C ALA A 134 1.79 -1.70 4.15
N LEU A 135 0.66 -1.44 3.48
CA LEU A 135 -0.64 -1.96 3.87
C LEU A 135 -0.70 -3.50 3.86
N LEU A 136 -0.17 -4.12 2.80
CA LEU A 136 -0.15 -5.58 2.66
C LEU A 136 0.71 -6.24 3.74
N HIS A 137 1.80 -5.59 4.16
CA HIS A 137 2.65 -6.05 5.26
C HIS A 137 2.03 -5.78 6.65
N ALA A 138 1.29 -4.69 6.79
CA ALA A 138 0.64 -4.32 8.04
C ALA A 138 -0.59 -5.20 8.36
N ALA A 139 -1.17 -5.89 7.37
CA ALA A 139 -2.32 -6.77 7.57
C ALA A 139 -1.97 -7.93 8.52
N TYR A 140 -2.61 -7.95 9.70
CA TYR A 140 -2.27 -8.90 10.76
C TYR A 140 -3.31 -10.01 10.91
N GLY A 141 -2.83 -11.23 11.11
CA GLY A 141 -3.67 -12.40 11.33
C GLY A 141 -4.34 -12.86 10.03
N ASP A 142 -5.56 -13.36 10.15
CA ASP A 142 -6.31 -13.99 9.06
C ASP A 142 -7.01 -12.99 8.12
N ILE A 143 -7.04 -11.70 8.47
CA ILE A 143 -7.76 -10.69 7.69
C ILE A 143 -7.22 -10.53 6.26
N VAL A 144 -5.94 -10.84 6.03
CA VAL A 144 -5.33 -10.78 4.70
C VAL A 144 -5.95 -11.82 3.77
N PHE A 145 -6.36 -12.98 4.31
CA PHE A 145 -6.93 -14.07 3.51
C PHE A 145 -8.31 -13.74 2.96
N LYS A 146 -9.02 -12.79 3.58
CA LYS A 146 -10.29 -12.27 3.07
C LYS A 146 -10.15 -11.58 1.70
N LEU A 147 -8.96 -11.07 1.36
CA LEU A 147 -8.68 -10.54 0.02
C LEU A 147 -8.81 -11.59 -1.10
N TYR A 148 -8.70 -12.87 -0.75
CA TYR A 148 -8.73 -13.99 -1.70
C TYR A 148 -10.07 -14.72 -1.72
N GLU A 149 -11.07 -14.21 -0.99
CA GLU A 149 -12.44 -14.73 -1.06
C GLU A 149 -13.06 -14.43 -2.44
N PRO A 150 -14.00 -15.28 -2.92
CA PRO A 150 -14.60 -15.11 -4.25
C PRO A 150 -15.23 -13.73 -4.49
N ILE A 151 -15.78 -13.11 -3.44
CA ILE A 151 -16.40 -11.77 -3.54
C ILE A 151 -15.38 -10.68 -3.90
N MET A 152 -14.11 -10.89 -3.57
CA MET A 152 -13.02 -9.95 -3.83
C MET A 152 -12.39 -10.13 -5.22
N LEU A 153 -12.71 -11.20 -5.95
CA LEU A 153 -12.10 -11.50 -7.26
C LEU A 153 -12.14 -10.34 -8.26
N PRO A 154 -13.24 -9.59 -8.43
CA PRO A 154 -13.25 -8.46 -9.36
C PRO A 154 -12.28 -7.34 -8.96
N GLY A 155 -12.26 -6.98 -7.68
CA GLY A 155 -11.37 -5.94 -7.15
C GLY A 155 -9.91 -6.36 -7.19
N LEU A 156 -9.63 -7.61 -6.80
CA LEU A 156 -8.31 -8.20 -6.84
C LEU A 156 -7.79 -8.32 -8.28
N GLY A 157 -8.63 -8.74 -9.22
CA GLY A 157 -8.28 -8.81 -10.64
C GLY A 157 -7.97 -7.45 -11.25
N ALA A 158 -8.71 -6.40 -10.85
CA ALA A 158 -8.41 -5.03 -11.24
C ALA A 158 -7.05 -4.56 -10.68
N ALA A 159 -6.78 -4.82 -9.40
CA ALA A 159 -5.50 -4.51 -8.76
C ALA A 159 -4.33 -5.26 -9.42
N VAL A 160 -4.46 -6.56 -9.67
CA VAL A 160 -3.44 -7.35 -10.37
C VAL A 160 -3.19 -6.80 -11.77
N SER A 161 -4.24 -6.50 -12.53
CA SER A 161 -4.11 -5.91 -13.87
C SER A 161 -3.41 -4.54 -13.85
N LEU A 162 -3.73 -3.70 -12.86
CA LEU A 162 -3.13 -2.40 -12.65
C LEU A 162 -1.63 -2.52 -12.32
N LEU A 163 -1.26 -3.40 -11.38
CA LEU A 163 0.12 -3.64 -10.98
C LEU A 163 0.95 -4.24 -12.14
N LEU A 164 0.38 -5.16 -12.92
CA LEU A 164 1.03 -5.69 -14.12
C LEU A 164 1.22 -4.60 -15.18
N ALA A 165 0.23 -3.74 -15.39
CA ALA A 165 0.35 -2.63 -16.35
C ALA A 165 1.44 -1.63 -15.93
N LEU A 166 1.55 -1.29 -14.64
CA LEU A 166 2.64 -0.48 -14.09
C LEU A 166 3.99 -1.19 -14.23
N GLY A 167 4.07 -2.47 -13.88
CA GLY A 167 5.30 -3.26 -13.97
C GLY A 167 5.82 -3.43 -15.41
N GLU A 168 4.92 -3.54 -16.39
CA GLU A 168 5.27 -3.79 -17.79
C GLU A 168 5.47 -2.51 -18.61
N LYS A 169 4.61 -1.50 -18.44
CA LYS A 169 4.48 -0.38 -19.39
C LYS A 169 4.99 0.96 -18.88
N GLU A 170 5.26 1.08 -17.58
CA GLU A 170 5.74 2.33 -16.99
C GLU A 170 7.17 2.65 -17.46
N LYS A 171 7.52 3.93 -17.57
CA LYS A 171 8.87 4.35 -17.99
C LYS A 171 9.87 4.29 -16.85
N SER A 172 9.40 4.61 -15.64
CA SER A 172 10.20 4.65 -14.43
C SER A 172 10.50 3.24 -13.94
N ARG A 173 11.78 2.86 -13.90
CA ARG A 173 12.21 1.56 -13.38
C ARG A 173 11.88 1.39 -11.90
N GLU A 174 11.85 2.49 -11.16
CA GLU A 174 11.52 2.49 -9.73
C GLU A 174 10.04 2.14 -9.53
N VAL A 175 9.15 2.78 -10.30
CA VAL A 175 7.71 2.46 -10.28
C VAL A 175 7.46 1.03 -10.77
N GLN A 176 8.13 0.60 -11.85
CA GLN A 176 8.04 -0.79 -12.34
C GLN A 176 8.41 -1.79 -11.23
N ALA A 177 9.56 -1.57 -10.57
CA ALA A 177 10.03 -2.44 -9.50
C ALA A 177 9.10 -2.41 -8.27
N ALA A 178 8.57 -1.25 -7.90
CA ALA A 178 7.63 -1.10 -6.80
C ALA A 178 6.29 -1.82 -7.08
N ALA A 179 5.79 -1.74 -8.32
CA ALA A 179 4.56 -2.43 -8.72
C ALA A 179 4.72 -3.95 -8.69
N LEU A 180 5.85 -4.47 -9.20
CA LEU A 180 6.17 -5.89 -9.10
C LEU A 180 6.35 -6.35 -7.65
N ARG A 181 6.93 -5.50 -6.77
CA ARG A 181 7.00 -5.80 -5.33
C ARG A 181 5.60 -5.91 -4.71
N CYS A 182 4.71 -4.96 -4.98
CA CYS A 182 3.33 -5.04 -4.50
C CYS A 182 2.65 -6.33 -4.95
N LEU A 183 2.90 -6.76 -6.20
CA LEU A 183 2.37 -8.02 -6.71
C LEU A 183 2.95 -9.23 -5.98
N GLN A 184 4.26 -9.24 -5.66
CA GLN A 184 4.88 -10.29 -4.83
C GLN A 184 4.24 -10.36 -3.44
N SER A 185 4.03 -9.20 -2.81
CA SER A 185 3.34 -9.10 -1.52
C SER A 185 1.90 -9.62 -1.61
N LEU A 186 1.20 -9.30 -2.70
CA LEU A 186 -0.19 -9.74 -2.94
C LEU A 186 -0.32 -11.24 -3.22
N ILE A 187 0.70 -11.91 -3.77
CA ILE A 187 0.71 -13.37 -3.93
C ILE A 187 1.32 -14.11 -2.72
N LEU A 188 1.60 -13.38 -1.62
CA LEU A 188 2.24 -13.90 -0.40
C LEU A 188 3.61 -14.56 -0.65
N HIS A 189 4.35 -14.06 -1.64
CA HIS A 189 5.69 -14.52 -2.02
C HIS A 189 6.73 -13.39 -1.89
N CYS A 190 6.57 -12.56 -0.85
CA CYS A 190 7.49 -11.48 -0.54
C CYS A 190 8.84 -12.04 -0.06
N ASP A 191 9.93 -11.35 -0.41
CA ASP A 191 11.31 -11.69 -0.07
C ASP A 191 11.90 -10.79 1.02
N CYS A 192 11.06 -10.11 1.80
CA CYS A 192 11.51 -9.21 2.84
C CYS A 192 11.85 -9.97 4.14
N THR A 193 12.49 -9.27 5.07
CA THR A 193 12.89 -9.82 6.37
C THR A 193 11.80 -9.69 7.43
N GLN A 194 10.60 -9.23 7.06
CA GLN A 194 9.50 -9.06 8.01
C GLN A 194 8.82 -10.40 8.29
N GLU A 195 8.24 -10.53 9.48
CA GLU A 195 7.40 -11.67 9.81
C GLU A 195 6.09 -11.56 9.03
N HIS A 196 5.83 -12.57 8.19
CA HIS A 196 4.59 -12.69 7.46
C HIS A 196 3.67 -13.74 8.10
N VAL A 197 2.37 -13.55 7.92
CA VAL A 197 1.38 -14.55 8.30
C VAL A 197 1.65 -15.84 7.53
N ILE A 198 1.79 -16.96 8.24
CA ILE A 198 2.01 -18.27 7.64
C ILE A 198 0.64 -18.88 7.32
N PRO A 199 0.26 -19.02 6.04
CA PRO A 199 -1.03 -19.60 5.69
C PRO A 199 -1.07 -21.09 6.03
N SER A 200 -2.20 -21.52 6.57
CA SER A 200 -2.62 -22.91 6.70
C SER A 200 -2.77 -23.58 5.32
N SER A 201 -2.94 -24.90 5.31
CA SER A 201 -3.13 -25.64 4.05
C SER A 201 -4.34 -25.15 3.25
N ASP A 202 -5.45 -24.84 3.93
CA ASP A 202 -6.68 -24.39 3.30
C ASP A 202 -6.53 -22.97 2.75
N GLU A 203 -5.88 -22.07 3.50
CA GLU A 203 -5.58 -20.70 3.06
C GLU A 203 -4.64 -20.70 1.85
N ARG A 204 -3.60 -21.57 1.83
CA ARG A 204 -2.72 -21.73 0.66
C ARG A 204 -3.52 -22.16 -0.58
N CYS A 205 -4.44 -23.10 -0.42
CA CYS A 205 -5.30 -23.56 -1.50
C CYS A 205 -6.20 -22.43 -2.00
N SER A 206 -6.80 -21.65 -1.09
CA SER A 206 -7.63 -20.50 -1.42
C SER A 206 -6.84 -19.42 -2.19
N VAL A 207 -5.69 -19.00 -1.67
CA VAL A 207 -4.80 -18.03 -2.32
C VAL A 207 -4.40 -18.52 -3.71
N GLY A 208 -3.95 -19.78 -3.83
CA GLY A 208 -3.54 -20.37 -5.09
C GLY A 208 -4.68 -20.47 -6.11
N SER A 209 -5.88 -20.90 -5.69
CA SER A 209 -7.07 -20.99 -6.55
C SER A 209 -7.49 -19.61 -7.06
N THR A 210 -7.48 -18.61 -6.19
CA THR A 210 -7.79 -17.23 -6.54
C THR A 210 -6.74 -16.66 -7.51
N MET A 211 -5.45 -16.83 -7.23
CA MET A 211 -4.38 -16.34 -8.10
C MET A 211 -4.30 -17.07 -9.45
N ALA A 212 -4.70 -18.35 -9.50
CA ALA A 212 -4.81 -19.10 -10.76
C ALA A 212 -5.79 -18.44 -11.75
N SER A 213 -6.81 -17.71 -11.26
CA SER A 213 -7.73 -16.95 -12.11
C SER A 213 -7.05 -15.82 -12.89
N PHE A 214 -5.90 -15.32 -12.40
CA PHE A 214 -5.14 -14.24 -13.00
C PHE A 214 -3.83 -14.71 -13.65
N LEU A 215 -3.48 -16.00 -13.49
CA LEU A 215 -2.23 -16.60 -13.95
C LEU A 215 -1.95 -16.34 -15.45
N PRO A 216 -2.91 -16.45 -16.39
CA PRO A 216 -2.63 -16.14 -17.79
C PRO A 216 -2.12 -14.71 -17.99
N GLY A 217 -2.69 -13.74 -17.28
CA GLY A 217 -2.28 -12.34 -17.35
C GLY A 217 -0.91 -12.11 -16.72
N ILE A 218 -0.70 -12.66 -15.53
CA ILE A 218 0.58 -12.59 -14.81
C ILE A 218 1.70 -13.21 -15.64
N ALA A 219 1.49 -14.44 -16.11
CA ALA A 219 2.47 -15.20 -16.88
C ALA A 219 2.89 -14.46 -18.16
N MET A 220 1.92 -13.93 -18.90
CA MET A 220 2.19 -13.19 -20.14
C MET A 220 2.97 -11.90 -19.89
N ALA A 221 2.55 -11.09 -18.93
CA ALA A 221 3.21 -9.82 -18.62
C ALA A 221 4.62 -10.03 -18.07
N VAL A 222 4.77 -10.95 -17.11
CA VAL A 222 6.06 -11.27 -16.50
C VAL A 222 7.02 -11.88 -17.52
N SER A 223 6.56 -12.76 -18.41
CA SER A 223 7.41 -13.28 -19.50
C SER A 223 7.92 -12.17 -20.42
N ARG A 224 7.08 -11.18 -20.75
CA ARG A 224 7.48 -10.01 -21.54
C ARG A 224 8.48 -9.12 -20.81
N ILE A 225 8.36 -8.98 -19.49
CA ILE A 225 9.33 -8.25 -18.67
C ILE A 225 10.66 -9.01 -18.59
N ILE A 226 10.64 -10.32 -18.39
CA ILE A 226 11.86 -11.13 -18.27
C ILE A 226 12.62 -11.20 -19.60
N THR A 227 11.91 -11.38 -20.71
CA THR A 227 12.49 -11.51 -22.06
C THR A 227 12.70 -10.17 -22.76
N GLY A 228 12.37 -9.06 -22.11
CA GLY A 228 12.50 -7.74 -22.69
C GLY A 228 13.96 -7.26 -22.79
N ASN A 229 14.13 -6.02 -23.24
CA ASN A 229 15.46 -5.47 -23.50
C ASN A 229 16.30 -5.35 -22.23
N LEU A 230 17.62 -5.61 -22.33
CA LEU A 230 18.62 -5.46 -21.25
C LEU A 230 18.60 -4.10 -20.52
N ARG A 231 17.99 -3.07 -21.13
CA ARG A 231 17.80 -1.73 -20.55
C ARG A 231 16.66 -1.67 -19.52
N GLN A 232 15.91 -2.73 -19.25
CA GLN A 232 14.84 -2.76 -18.24
C GLN A 232 15.38 -2.67 -16.81
N GLY A 233 16.66 -2.96 -16.60
CA GLY A 233 17.32 -2.85 -15.30
C GLY A 233 17.16 -4.12 -14.46
N HIS A 234 18.26 -4.54 -13.84
CA HIS A 234 18.36 -5.83 -13.14
C HIS A 234 17.28 -6.03 -12.06
N ALA A 235 16.95 -4.97 -11.31
CA ALA A 235 15.94 -5.04 -10.25
C ALA A 235 14.54 -5.42 -10.76
N VAL A 236 14.13 -4.90 -11.93
CA VAL A 236 12.82 -5.20 -12.54
C VAL A 236 12.77 -6.66 -13.00
N THR A 237 13.81 -7.12 -13.69
CA THR A 237 13.92 -8.51 -14.16
C THR A 237 13.92 -9.51 -13.00
N VAL A 238 14.70 -9.27 -11.94
CA VAL A 238 14.75 -10.16 -10.77
C VAL A 238 13.38 -10.25 -10.08
N ARG A 239 12.68 -9.13 -9.92
CA ARG A 239 11.33 -9.14 -9.34
C ARG A 239 10.33 -9.87 -10.22
N ALA A 240 10.39 -9.68 -11.53
CA ALA A 240 9.56 -10.40 -12.47
C ALA A 240 9.79 -11.92 -12.36
N ILE A 241 11.05 -12.38 -12.29
CA ILE A 241 11.36 -13.80 -12.06
C ILE A 241 10.76 -14.31 -10.74
N LYS A 242 10.81 -13.50 -9.67
CA LYS A 242 10.21 -13.89 -8.38
C LYS A 242 8.68 -13.98 -8.44
N VAL A 243 8.02 -13.07 -9.15
CA VAL A 243 6.57 -13.16 -9.41
C VAL A 243 6.24 -14.41 -10.24
N TRP A 244 7.09 -14.78 -11.20
CA TRP A 244 6.89 -15.99 -12.00
C TRP A 244 7.05 -17.28 -11.18
N ALA A 245 7.96 -17.30 -10.23
CA ALA A 245 8.33 -18.48 -9.45
C ALA A 245 7.47 -18.71 -8.20
N GLY A 246 6.71 -17.69 -7.76
CA GLY A 246 5.81 -17.75 -6.62
C GLY A 246 4.48 -18.38 -6.98
#